data_AF-A0A2S8GP89-F1
#
_entry.id   AF-A0A2S8GP89-F1
#
_cell.length_a   1.000
_cell.length_b   1.000
_cell.length_c   1.000
_cell.angle_alpha   90.00
_cell.angle_beta   90.00
_cell.angle_gamma   90.00
#
_symmetry.space_group_name_H-M   'P 1'
#
loop_
_entity.id
_entity.type
_entity.pdbx_description
1 polymer ?
#
loop_
_entity_poly.entity_id
_entity_poly.type
_entity_poly.pdbx_seq_one_letter_code
_entity_poly.pdbx_strand_id
1 'polypeptide(L)'
;MNSPGSPHDDVEVHDDVPPEGLSGERLEAWYRKYESLTPEQRQRIQENKDSRLATNVFLVILVLVSLGNFFIPLFGLFLASILGIWLVIGRGSVFERYASAGVALILWNIPMERHVHGDSAFLDNTRLACLTMCTLLAAGLTYGAALVLARVYRAPSRLAQFSILELAGTILAIGLAAAMMRSGVAEFLGRSTWNRFDLFNLVSSVVISVNTVLISLPMLVPKRFRNDTLSYGSLGIVLVATPIGEGNIFSAWLSLPLLPVLLVTVIAHVVAGLVIWLIMFLLEEAGAFREPSSTALASTIANDQLDEMA
;
A
#
# COMPACT_ATOMS: atom_id res chain seq x y z
N MET A 1 -41.25 32.08 -50.97
CA MET A 1 -40.66 30.86 -50.36
C MET A 1 -39.16 31.04 -50.33
N ASN A 2 -38.59 31.31 -49.16
CA ASN A 2 -37.17 31.23 -48.82
C ASN A 2 -37.11 31.43 -47.31
N SER A 3 -37.11 30.34 -46.54
CA SER A 3 -36.83 30.40 -45.10
C SER A 3 -35.34 30.69 -44.92
N PRO A 4 -34.96 31.72 -44.16
CA PRO A 4 -33.57 31.93 -43.78
C PRO A 4 -33.13 30.77 -42.88
N GLY A 5 -32.04 30.12 -43.25
CA GLY A 5 -31.42 29.07 -42.46
C GLY A 5 -31.04 29.61 -41.08
N SER A 6 -31.50 28.90 -40.06
CA SER A 6 -30.99 29.02 -38.69
C SER A 6 -29.47 28.84 -38.72
N PRO A 7 -28.66 29.76 -38.18
CA PRO A 7 -27.27 29.46 -37.89
C PRO A 7 -27.30 28.30 -36.89
N HIS A 8 -26.72 27.17 -37.26
CA HIS A 8 -26.29 26.21 -36.27
C HIS A 8 -25.18 26.91 -35.49
N ASP A 9 -25.50 27.35 -34.28
CA ASP A 9 -24.49 27.60 -33.28
C ASP A 9 -23.82 26.25 -33.03
N ASP A 10 -22.74 26.01 -33.78
CA ASP A 10 -21.73 25.03 -33.42
C ASP A 10 -21.16 25.52 -32.09
N VAL A 11 -21.83 25.14 -31.00
CA VAL A 11 -21.27 25.19 -29.66
C VAL A 11 -20.05 24.29 -29.76
N GLU A 12 -18.89 24.88 -30.03
CA GLU A 12 -17.60 24.24 -29.82
C GLU A 12 -17.67 23.71 -28.39
N VAL A 13 -17.88 22.40 -28.27
CA VAL A 13 -17.73 21.68 -27.02
C VAL A 13 -16.25 21.79 -26.72
N HIS A 14 -15.87 22.88 -26.05
CA HIS A 14 -14.55 23.03 -25.49
C HIS A 14 -14.41 21.93 -24.46
N ASP A 15 -13.61 20.92 -24.77
CA ASP A 15 -13.20 19.94 -23.80
C ASP A 15 -12.47 20.70 -22.67
N ASP A 16 -13.18 20.94 -21.57
CA ASP A 16 -12.67 21.54 -20.32
C ASP A 16 -11.59 20.68 -19.63
N VAL A 17 -11.15 19.62 -20.31
CA VAL A 17 -10.15 18.67 -19.86
C VAL A 17 -8.83 18.98 -20.56
N PRO A 18 -7.74 19.28 -19.83
CA PRO A 18 -6.45 19.52 -20.46
C PRO A 18 -6.01 18.28 -21.24
N PRO A 19 -5.40 18.47 -22.43
CA PRO A 19 -4.80 17.40 -23.20
C PRO A 19 -3.88 16.52 -22.34
N GLU A 20 -3.99 15.20 -22.50
CA GLU A 20 -3.16 14.24 -21.76
C GLU A 20 -1.66 14.53 -22.02
N GLY A 21 -0.86 14.54 -20.96
CA GLY A 21 0.60 14.73 -21.04
C GLY A 21 1.14 16.14 -20.76
N LEU A 22 0.30 17.19 -20.66
CA LEU A 22 0.77 18.54 -20.32
C LEU A 22 1.22 18.65 -18.85
N SER A 23 2.48 18.99 -18.58
CA SER A 23 3.01 19.20 -17.23
C SER A 23 3.82 20.50 -17.13
N GLY A 24 4.04 20.99 -15.91
CA GLY A 24 4.82 22.20 -15.63
C GLY A 24 4.30 23.43 -16.36
N GLU A 25 5.21 24.19 -16.96
CA GLU A 25 4.92 25.46 -17.67
C GLU A 25 3.88 25.31 -18.79
N ARG A 26 3.82 24.15 -19.46
CA ARG A 26 2.85 23.92 -20.55
C ARG A 26 1.43 23.73 -20.02
N LEU A 27 1.29 23.10 -18.86
CA LEU A 27 0.00 22.98 -18.19
C LEU A 27 -0.42 24.34 -17.61
N GLU A 28 0.53 25.09 -17.08
CA GLU A 28 0.30 26.45 -16.60
C GLU A 28 -0.13 27.39 -17.74
N ALA A 29 0.50 27.27 -18.91
CA ALA A 29 0.09 28.00 -20.12
C ALA A 29 -1.31 27.60 -20.60
N TRP A 30 -1.67 26.32 -20.48
CA TRP A 30 -3.03 25.85 -20.76
C TRP A 30 -4.03 26.44 -19.76
N TYR A 31 -3.75 26.41 -18.46
CA TYR A 31 -4.60 27.04 -17.44
C TYR A 31 -4.71 28.57 -17.60
N ARG A 32 -3.67 29.24 -18.09
CA ARG A 32 -3.74 30.68 -18.43
C ARG A 32 -4.63 30.94 -19.64
N LYS A 33 -4.70 30.00 -20.59
CA LYS A 33 -5.56 30.09 -21.78
C LYS A 33 -7.03 29.84 -21.47
N TYR A 34 -7.33 29.04 -20.45
CA TYR A 34 -8.69 28.75 -19.97
C TYR A 34 -8.98 29.47 -18.65
N GLU A 35 -9.28 30.77 -18.78
CA GLU A 35 -9.56 31.70 -17.67
C GLU A 35 -10.85 31.35 -16.89
N SER A 36 -11.72 30.51 -17.47
CA SER A 36 -12.99 30.05 -16.89
C SER A 36 -12.85 29.00 -15.78
N LEU A 37 -11.71 28.31 -15.70
CA LEU A 37 -11.50 27.28 -14.69
C LEU A 37 -11.21 27.92 -13.33
N THR A 38 -12.12 27.73 -12.39
CA THR A 38 -11.93 28.13 -10.99
C THR A 38 -10.67 27.47 -10.40
N PRO A 39 -10.00 28.11 -9.43
CA PRO A 39 -8.84 27.51 -8.75
C PRO A 39 -9.11 26.09 -8.22
N GLU A 40 -10.33 25.84 -7.73
CA GLU A 40 -10.77 24.53 -7.26
C GLU A 40 -10.81 23.47 -8.38
N GLN A 41 -11.30 23.82 -9.57
CA GLN A 41 -11.32 22.90 -10.71
C GLN A 41 -9.91 22.58 -11.19
N ARG A 42 -9.02 23.58 -11.26
CA ARG A 42 -7.61 23.37 -11.62
C ARG A 42 -6.90 22.44 -10.64
N GLN A 43 -7.15 22.63 -9.35
CA GLN A 43 -6.62 21.76 -8.31
C GLN A 43 -7.12 20.32 -8.46
N ARG A 44 -8.42 20.10 -8.69
CA ARG A 44 -8.98 18.75 -8.90
C ARG A 44 -8.39 18.05 -10.12
N ILE A 45 -8.19 18.77 -11.23
CA ILE A 45 -7.59 18.21 -12.45
C ILE A 45 -6.13 17.79 -12.19
N GLN A 46 -5.35 18.65 -11.53
CA GLN A 46 -3.97 18.34 -11.14
C GLN A 46 -3.93 17.13 -10.19
N GLU A 47 -4.80 17.11 -9.18
CA GLU A 47 -4.91 16.01 -8.22
C GLU A 47 -5.26 14.67 -8.87
N ASN A 48 -6.12 14.67 -9.90
CA ASN A 48 -6.46 13.49 -10.66
C ASN A 48 -5.28 12.99 -11.51
N LYS A 49 -4.55 13.91 -12.14
CA LYS A 49 -3.39 13.57 -12.96
C LYS A 49 -2.26 12.99 -12.11
N ASP A 50 -1.97 13.61 -10.98
CA ASP A 50 -0.96 13.15 -10.03
C ASP A 50 -1.36 11.80 -9.42
N SER A 51 -2.65 11.59 -9.13
CA SER A 51 -3.17 10.28 -8.70
C SER A 51 -2.97 9.19 -9.74
N ARG A 52 -3.18 9.47 -11.03
CA ARG A 52 -2.96 8.49 -12.10
C ARG A 52 -1.48 8.17 -12.27
N LEU A 53 -0.62 9.19 -12.21
CA LEU A 53 0.84 9.01 -12.27
C LEU A 53 1.33 8.14 -11.10
N ALA A 54 0.89 8.44 -9.88
CA ALA A 54 1.15 7.65 -8.69
C ALA A 54 0.78 6.17 -8.87
N THR A 55 -0.45 5.89 -9.32
CA THR A 55 -0.92 4.51 -9.56
C THR A 55 -0.08 3.83 -10.64
N ASN A 56 0.27 4.53 -11.72
CA ASN A 56 1.11 3.97 -12.77
C ASN A 56 2.53 3.67 -12.28
N VAL A 57 3.14 4.56 -11.50
CA VAL A 57 4.46 4.35 -10.88
C VAL A 57 4.38 3.16 -9.91
N PHE A 58 3.33 3.07 -9.10
CA PHE A 58 3.09 1.92 -8.24
C PHE A 58 3.01 0.62 -9.03
N LEU A 59 2.22 0.58 -10.10
CA LEU A 59 2.10 -0.61 -10.93
C LEU A 59 3.43 -0.98 -11.61
N VAL A 60 4.21 0.00 -12.08
CA VAL A 60 5.52 -0.24 -12.69
C VAL A 60 6.51 -0.81 -11.67
N ILE A 61 6.60 -0.18 -10.49
CA ILE A 61 7.44 -0.69 -9.39
C ILE A 61 6.98 -2.09 -9.01
N LEU A 62 5.67 -2.29 -8.88
CA LEU A 62 5.11 -3.58 -8.54
C LEU A 62 5.49 -4.62 -9.57
N VAL A 63 5.38 -4.35 -10.87
CA VAL A 63 5.80 -5.26 -11.95
C VAL A 63 7.31 -5.54 -11.90
N LEU A 64 8.15 -4.51 -11.78
CA LEU A 64 9.61 -4.68 -11.72
C LEU A 64 10.04 -5.52 -10.50
N VAL A 65 9.43 -5.27 -9.35
CA VAL A 65 9.71 -5.98 -8.10
C VAL A 65 9.07 -7.37 -8.12
N SER A 66 7.97 -7.57 -8.85
CA SER A 66 7.39 -8.88 -9.15
C SER A 66 8.35 -9.76 -9.94
N LEU A 67 9.18 -9.17 -10.82
CA LEU A 67 10.24 -9.93 -11.49
C LEU A 67 11.24 -10.50 -10.48
N GLY A 68 11.51 -9.77 -9.39
CA GLY A 68 12.35 -10.23 -8.28
C GLY A 68 11.77 -11.44 -7.53
N ASN A 69 10.44 -11.53 -7.40
CA ASN A 69 9.75 -12.66 -6.76
C ASN A 69 9.96 -13.98 -7.52
N PHE A 70 10.38 -13.94 -8.79
CA PHE A 70 10.80 -15.14 -9.52
C PHE A 70 12.07 -15.76 -8.97
N PHE A 71 12.99 -14.93 -8.44
CA PHE A 71 14.28 -15.41 -7.95
C PHE A 71 14.23 -15.77 -6.46
N ILE A 72 13.36 -15.11 -5.68
CA ILE A 72 13.27 -15.29 -4.23
C ILE A 72 11.79 -15.35 -3.81
N PRO A 73 11.23 -16.55 -3.54
CA PRO A 73 9.80 -16.70 -3.20
C PRO A 73 9.34 -15.93 -1.95
N LEU A 74 10.24 -15.70 -0.98
CA LEU A 74 9.97 -14.89 0.21
C LEU A 74 9.64 -13.43 -0.13
N PHE A 75 10.10 -12.95 -1.30
CA PHE A 75 9.85 -11.59 -1.75
C PHE A 75 8.36 -11.32 -1.99
N GLY A 76 7.59 -12.33 -2.40
CA GLY A 76 6.14 -12.23 -2.55
C GLY A 76 5.41 -11.88 -1.25
N LEU A 77 5.89 -12.37 -0.09
CA LEU A 77 5.29 -12.06 1.22
C LEU A 77 5.53 -10.59 1.61
N PHE A 78 6.71 -10.05 1.30
CA PHE A 78 7.03 -8.64 1.50
C PHE A 78 6.15 -7.76 0.60
N LEU A 79 6.06 -8.10 -0.68
CA LEU A 79 5.24 -7.38 -1.64
C LEU A 79 3.75 -7.40 -1.28
N ALA A 80 3.24 -8.55 -0.83
CA ALA A 80 1.88 -8.67 -0.30
C ALA A 80 1.66 -7.77 0.93
N SER A 81 2.66 -7.65 1.81
CA SER A 81 2.56 -6.74 2.96
C SER A 81 2.56 -5.26 2.52
N ILE A 82 3.34 -4.89 1.49
CA ILE A 82 3.29 -3.54 0.88
C ILE A 82 1.92 -3.28 0.23
N LEU A 83 1.31 -4.27 -0.43
CA LEU A 83 -0.07 -4.16 -0.91
C LEU A 83 -1.03 -3.87 0.24
N GLY A 84 -0.85 -4.49 1.41
CA GLY A 84 -1.65 -4.21 2.59
C GLY A 84 -1.57 -2.75 3.03
N ILE A 85 -0.38 -2.16 3.03
CA ILE A 85 -0.18 -0.72 3.28
C ILE A 85 -0.85 0.13 2.20
N TRP A 86 -0.66 -0.23 0.92
CA TRP A 86 -1.28 0.43 -0.23
C TRP A 86 -2.81 0.45 -0.14
N LEU A 87 -3.43 -0.66 0.25
CA LEU A 87 -4.88 -0.73 0.44
C LEU A 87 -5.40 0.26 1.49
N VAL A 88 -4.58 0.59 2.49
CA VAL A 88 -4.95 1.53 3.55
C VAL A 88 -4.63 2.96 3.15
N ILE A 89 -3.38 3.30 2.87
CA ILE A 89 -2.96 4.71 2.68
C ILE A 89 -2.80 5.13 1.22
N GLY A 90 -2.94 4.21 0.28
CA GLY A 90 -2.81 4.46 -1.15
C GLY A 90 -3.83 5.46 -1.68
N ARG A 91 -3.42 6.24 -2.66
CA ARG A 91 -4.25 7.14 -3.46
C ARG A 91 -4.98 6.34 -4.55
N GLY A 92 -6.02 6.93 -5.14
CA GLY A 92 -6.89 6.25 -6.10
C GLY A 92 -8.19 5.77 -5.48
N SER A 93 -9.10 5.29 -6.33
CA SER A 93 -10.40 4.79 -5.87
C SER A 93 -10.23 3.49 -5.09
N VAL A 94 -11.15 3.20 -4.18
CA VAL A 94 -11.12 1.93 -3.44
C VAL A 94 -11.15 0.72 -4.39
N PHE A 95 -11.88 0.83 -5.49
CA PHE A 95 -11.92 -0.20 -6.51
C PHE A 95 -10.54 -0.41 -7.17
N GLU A 96 -9.84 0.66 -7.56
CA GLU A 96 -8.49 0.57 -8.13
C GLU A 96 -7.49 -0.09 -7.18
N ARG A 97 -7.54 0.27 -5.89
CA ARG A 97 -6.66 -0.33 -4.88
C ARG A 97 -6.93 -1.82 -4.69
N TYR A 98 -8.19 -2.23 -4.58
CA TYR A 98 -8.53 -3.65 -4.49
C TYR A 98 -8.26 -4.44 -5.77
N ALA A 99 -8.54 -3.86 -6.94
CA ALA A 99 -8.27 -4.49 -8.22
C ALA A 99 -6.76 -4.68 -8.42
N SER A 100 -5.95 -3.65 -8.18
CA SER A 100 -4.49 -3.74 -8.29
C SER A 100 -3.90 -4.76 -7.30
N ALA A 101 -4.36 -4.78 -6.05
CA ALA A 101 -3.93 -5.77 -5.08
C ALA A 101 -4.36 -7.20 -5.48
N GLY A 102 -5.61 -7.39 -5.90
CA GLY A 102 -6.12 -8.70 -6.33
C GLY A 102 -5.38 -9.25 -7.54
N VAL A 103 -5.17 -8.42 -8.58
CA VAL A 103 -4.39 -8.79 -9.77
C VAL A 103 -2.96 -9.16 -9.39
N ALA A 104 -2.30 -8.36 -8.55
CA ALA A 104 -0.94 -8.64 -8.10
C ALA A 104 -0.83 -9.97 -7.35
N LEU A 105 -1.75 -10.24 -6.42
CA LEU A 105 -1.79 -11.50 -5.67
C LEU A 105 -2.00 -12.71 -6.59
N ILE A 106 -2.90 -12.60 -7.57
CA ILE A 106 -3.13 -13.67 -8.55
C ILE A 106 -1.87 -13.90 -9.39
N LEU A 107 -1.24 -12.83 -9.91
CA LEU A 107 -0.02 -12.92 -10.71
C LEU A 107 1.13 -13.57 -9.93
N TRP A 108 1.29 -13.25 -8.65
CA TRP A 108 2.31 -13.87 -7.79
C TRP A 108 2.00 -15.29 -7.38
N ASN A 109 0.75 -15.72 -7.52
CA ASN A 109 0.35 -17.10 -7.24
C ASN A 109 0.61 -18.05 -8.41
N ILE A 110 0.83 -17.55 -9.63
CA ILE A 110 1.07 -18.39 -10.80
C ILE A 110 2.37 -19.18 -10.59
N PRO A 111 2.33 -20.52 -10.49
CA PRO A 111 3.53 -21.33 -10.30
C PRO A 111 4.37 -21.30 -11.58
N MET A 112 5.63 -20.86 -11.49
CA MET A 112 6.55 -20.81 -12.63
C MET A 112 7.16 -22.16 -12.96
N GLU A 113 7.42 -22.99 -11.96
CA GLU A 113 7.75 -24.40 -12.21
C GLU A 113 6.45 -25.12 -12.55
N ARG A 114 6.21 -25.33 -13.85
CA ARG A 114 5.38 -26.45 -14.31
C ARG A 114 5.99 -27.71 -13.73
N HIS A 115 5.55 -28.11 -12.55
CA HIS A 115 5.89 -29.40 -12.01
C HIS A 115 5.45 -30.43 -13.05
N VAL A 116 6.44 -31.18 -13.50
CA VAL A 116 6.40 -32.31 -14.45
C VAL A 116 5.53 -33.47 -13.90
N HIS A 117 4.81 -33.26 -12.80
CA HIS A 117 4.01 -34.26 -12.11
C HIS A 117 2.54 -33.83 -12.07
N GLY A 118 1.86 -34.03 -13.20
CA GLY A 118 0.49 -34.55 -13.30
C GLY A 118 -0.71 -33.76 -12.74
N ASP A 119 -0.60 -33.04 -11.63
CA ASP A 119 -1.74 -32.36 -11.00
C ASP A 119 -1.71 -30.86 -11.30
N SER A 120 -2.54 -30.49 -12.27
CA SER A 120 -2.68 -29.19 -12.88
C SER A 120 -3.52 -28.22 -12.04
N ALA A 121 -3.08 -27.92 -10.81
CA ALA A 121 -3.63 -26.78 -10.08
C ALA A 121 -3.03 -25.48 -10.65
N PHE A 122 -3.79 -24.79 -11.51
CA PHE A 122 -3.42 -23.47 -12.07
C PHE A 122 -3.15 -22.40 -10.99
N LEU A 123 -3.65 -22.63 -9.77
CA LEU A 123 -3.45 -21.77 -8.59
C LEU A 123 -3.12 -22.65 -7.38
N ASP A 124 -1.99 -22.38 -6.72
CA ASP A 124 -1.71 -22.92 -5.39
C ASP A 124 -2.57 -22.15 -4.37
N ASN A 125 -3.64 -22.78 -3.89
CA ASN A 125 -4.57 -22.16 -2.94
C ASN A 125 -3.90 -21.82 -1.61
N THR A 126 -2.89 -22.59 -1.20
CA THR A 126 -2.19 -22.38 0.07
C THR A 126 -1.31 -21.14 -0.03
N ARG A 127 -0.56 -20.99 -1.13
CA ARG A 127 0.25 -19.81 -1.39
C ARG A 127 -0.61 -18.55 -1.51
N LEU A 128 -1.71 -18.61 -2.27
CA LEU A 128 -2.63 -17.47 -2.39
C LEU A 128 -3.20 -17.07 -1.03
N ALA A 129 -3.66 -18.04 -0.23
CA ALA A 129 -4.16 -17.77 1.12
C ALA A 129 -3.10 -17.11 2.01
N CYS A 130 -1.83 -17.53 1.91
CA CYS A 130 -0.71 -16.95 2.64
C CYS A 130 -0.43 -15.49 2.23
N LEU A 131 -0.39 -15.21 0.92
CA LEU A 131 -0.21 -13.84 0.41
C LEU A 131 -1.39 -12.93 0.79
N THR A 132 -2.62 -13.44 0.68
CA THR A 132 -3.82 -12.74 1.12
C THR A 132 -3.78 -12.46 2.62
N MET A 133 -3.33 -13.42 3.43
CA MET A 133 -3.16 -13.25 4.88
C MET A 133 -2.13 -12.15 5.19
N CYS A 134 -0.96 -12.15 4.54
CA CYS A 134 0.03 -11.07 4.69
C CYS A 134 -0.56 -9.70 4.35
N THR A 135 -1.29 -9.62 3.24
CA THR A 135 -1.92 -8.38 2.79
C THR A 135 -2.92 -7.85 3.82
N LEU A 136 -3.80 -8.73 4.33
CA LEU A 136 -4.80 -8.36 5.33
C LEU A 136 -4.17 -8.00 6.67
N LEU A 137 -3.17 -8.76 7.12
CA LEU A 137 -2.50 -8.51 8.39
C LEU A 137 -1.76 -7.17 8.33
N ALA A 138 -1.01 -6.90 7.26
CA ALA A 138 -0.35 -5.61 7.06
C ALA A 138 -1.37 -4.46 6.96
N ALA A 139 -2.50 -4.65 6.28
CA ALA A 139 -3.57 -3.65 6.23
C ALA A 139 -4.15 -3.36 7.63
N GLY A 140 -4.48 -4.40 8.41
CA GLY A 140 -5.00 -4.25 9.77
C GLY A 140 -4.00 -3.55 10.71
N LEU A 141 -2.73 -3.96 10.66
CA LEU A 141 -1.66 -3.33 11.43
C LEU A 141 -1.44 -1.87 11.02
N THR A 142 -1.48 -1.58 9.72
CA THR A 142 -1.36 -0.21 9.19
C THR A 142 -2.51 0.67 9.65
N TYR A 143 -3.73 0.15 9.64
CA TYR A 143 -4.92 0.86 10.13
C TYR A 143 -4.79 1.17 11.63
N GLY A 144 -4.42 0.17 12.44
CA GLY A 144 -4.16 0.36 13.87
C GLY A 144 -3.06 1.38 14.14
N ALA A 145 -1.93 1.26 13.43
CA ALA A 145 -0.81 2.19 13.55
C ALA A 145 -1.21 3.63 13.15
N ALA A 146 -1.99 3.81 12.08
CA ALA A 146 -2.44 5.13 11.65
C ALA A 146 -3.43 5.79 12.63
N LEU A 147 -4.17 5.01 13.44
CA LEU A 147 -4.98 5.54 14.54
C LEU A 147 -4.11 5.95 15.74
N VAL A 148 -3.17 5.10 16.14
CA VAL A 148 -2.28 5.36 17.28
C VAL A 148 -1.35 6.54 17.00
N LEU A 149 -0.69 6.55 15.84
CA LEU A 149 0.24 7.60 15.45
C LEU A 149 -0.43 8.97 15.34
N ALA A 150 -1.66 9.04 14.80
CA ALA A 150 -2.42 10.28 14.75
C ALA A 150 -2.63 10.89 16.14
N ARG A 151 -2.88 10.04 17.16
CA ARG A 151 -3.04 10.48 18.55
C ARG A 151 -1.71 10.88 19.19
N VAL A 152 -0.67 10.07 19.02
CA VAL A 152 0.67 10.33 19.61
C VAL A 152 1.27 11.61 19.06
N TYR A 153 1.16 11.84 17.75
CA TYR A 153 1.75 13.00 17.08
C TYR A 153 0.79 14.20 16.96
N ARG A 154 -0.43 14.09 17.52
CA ARG A 154 -1.50 15.09 17.35
C ARG A 154 -1.66 15.52 15.88
N ALA A 155 -1.55 14.55 14.98
CA ALA A 155 -1.61 14.77 13.54
C ALA A 155 -2.96 14.30 12.98
N PRO A 156 -3.49 14.95 11.94
CA PRO A 156 -4.69 14.48 11.27
C PRO A 156 -4.44 13.07 10.71
N SER A 157 -5.34 12.15 11.02
CA SER A 157 -5.24 10.77 10.53
C SER A 157 -5.47 10.75 9.03
N ARG A 158 -4.60 10.05 8.28
CA ARG A 158 -4.83 9.74 6.86
C ARG A 158 -6.12 8.92 6.65
N LEU A 159 -6.63 8.27 7.71
CA LEU A 159 -7.85 7.46 7.66
C LEU A 159 -9.15 8.28 7.72
N ALA A 160 -9.10 9.54 8.17
CA ALA A 160 -10.31 10.37 8.32
C ALA A 160 -10.95 10.75 6.97
N GLN A 161 -10.33 10.38 5.85
CA GLN A 161 -10.78 10.70 4.50
C GLN A 161 -11.65 9.62 3.86
N PHE A 162 -11.87 8.50 4.55
CA PHE A 162 -12.61 7.38 3.95
C PHE A 162 -14.11 7.67 3.91
N SER A 163 -14.70 7.59 2.72
CA SER A 163 -16.15 7.64 2.58
C SER A 163 -16.82 6.36 3.11
N ILE A 164 -18.13 6.40 3.39
CA ILE A 164 -18.91 5.23 3.80
C ILE A 164 -18.79 4.10 2.76
N LEU A 165 -18.76 4.44 1.46
CA LEU A 165 -18.59 3.48 0.39
C LEU A 165 -17.21 2.78 0.47
N GLU A 166 -16.18 3.55 0.81
CA GLU A 166 -14.83 3.01 0.98
C GLU A 166 -14.77 2.05 2.16
N LEU A 167 -15.39 2.40 3.30
CA LEU A 167 -15.50 1.53 4.47
C LEU A 167 -16.27 0.24 4.15
N ALA A 168 -17.42 0.34 3.48
CA ALA A 168 -18.22 -0.83 3.08
C ALA A 168 -17.45 -1.73 2.10
N GLY A 169 -16.75 -1.14 1.13
CA GLY A 169 -15.87 -1.85 0.20
C GLY A 169 -14.75 -2.58 0.94
N THR A 170 -14.16 -1.97 1.97
CA THR A 170 -13.15 -2.62 2.83
C THR A 170 -13.70 -3.80 3.59
N ILE A 171 -14.89 -3.67 4.20
CA ILE A 171 -15.54 -4.78 4.91
C ILE A 171 -15.80 -5.94 3.95
N LEU A 172 -16.30 -5.66 2.76
CA LEU A 172 -16.56 -6.68 1.74
C LEU A 172 -15.27 -7.35 1.25
N ALA A 173 -14.21 -6.57 1.00
CA ALA A 173 -12.91 -7.10 0.60
C ALA A 173 -12.29 -7.99 1.69
N ILE A 174 -12.38 -7.61 2.96
CA ILE A 174 -11.95 -8.42 4.09
C ILE A 174 -12.77 -9.71 4.15
N GLY A 175 -14.09 -9.64 3.98
CA GLY A 175 -14.96 -10.82 3.95
C GLY A 175 -14.60 -11.80 2.83
N LEU A 176 -14.35 -11.29 1.62
CA LEU A 176 -13.92 -12.11 0.48
C LEU A 176 -12.54 -12.73 0.73
N ALA A 177 -11.59 -11.94 1.22
CA ALA A 177 -10.25 -12.41 1.55
C ALA A 177 -10.27 -13.45 2.68
N ALA A 178 -11.14 -13.29 3.68
CA ALA A 178 -11.36 -14.29 4.73
C ALA A 178 -12.00 -15.58 4.17
N ALA A 179 -12.90 -15.48 3.20
CA ALA A 179 -13.47 -16.64 2.51
C ALA A 179 -12.41 -17.39 1.68
N MET A 180 -11.53 -16.67 0.97
CA MET A 180 -10.39 -17.23 0.24
C MET A 180 -9.36 -17.86 1.19
N MET A 181 -9.07 -17.19 2.30
CA MET A 181 -8.24 -17.76 3.35
C MET A 181 -8.90 -19.02 3.93
N ARG A 182 -10.22 -19.05 4.13
CA ARG A 182 -10.90 -20.22 4.69
C ARG A 182 -10.68 -21.48 3.87
N SER A 183 -10.72 -21.43 2.54
CA SER A 183 -10.49 -22.63 1.72
C SER A 183 -9.03 -23.11 1.83
N GLY A 184 -8.05 -22.22 1.67
CA GLY A 184 -6.63 -22.57 1.77
C GLY A 184 -6.19 -22.92 3.20
N VAL A 185 -6.71 -22.22 4.20
CA VAL A 185 -6.45 -22.47 5.63
C VAL A 185 -7.16 -23.73 6.10
N ALA A 186 -8.37 -24.06 5.64
CA ALA A 186 -9.01 -25.33 5.99
C ALA A 186 -8.23 -26.52 5.41
N GLU A 187 -7.73 -26.39 4.19
CA GLU A 187 -6.84 -27.38 3.58
C GLU A 187 -5.52 -27.51 4.35
N PHE A 188 -4.95 -26.38 4.79
CA PHE A 188 -3.73 -26.32 5.59
C PHE A 188 -3.91 -26.90 7.01
N LEU A 189 -4.96 -26.51 7.72
CA LEU A 189 -5.29 -26.97 9.08
C LEU A 189 -5.73 -28.44 9.11
N GLY A 190 -6.30 -28.94 8.02
CA GLY A 190 -6.74 -30.33 7.88
C GLY A 190 -5.59 -31.33 7.73
N ARG A 191 -4.34 -30.88 7.57
CA ARG A 191 -3.16 -31.76 7.49
C ARG A 191 -2.85 -32.34 8.87
N SER A 192 -2.84 -33.67 8.99
CA SER A 192 -2.65 -34.38 10.27
C SER A 192 -1.27 -34.18 10.91
N THR A 193 -0.29 -33.76 10.12
CA THR A 193 1.04 -33.37 10.59
C THR A 193 1.47 -32.10 9.89
N TRP A 194 1.77 -31.07 10.66
CA TRP A 194 2.31 -29.83 10.13
C TRP A 194 3.78 -30.06 9.83
N ASN A 195 4.19 -29.86 8.58
CA ASN A 195 5.61 -29.78 8.28
C ASN A 195 6.18 -28.54 8.98
N ARG A 196 7.38 -28.64 9.57
CA ARG A 196 8.05 -27.48 10.18
C ARG A 196 8.17 -26.31 9.20
N PHE A 197 8.30 -26.61 7.92
CA PHE A 197 8.34 -25.64 6.84
C PHE A 197 7.02 -24.86 6.66
N ASP A 198 5.88 -25.53 6.78
CA ASP A 198 4.55 -24.93 6.67
C ASP A 198 4.29 -23.95 7.83
N LEU A 199 4.65 -24.37 9.05
CA LEU A 199 4.60 -23.50 10.21
C LEU A 199 5.58 -22.33 10.08
N PHE A 200 6.77 -22.58 9.51
CA PHE A 200 7.78 -21.54 9.28
C PHE A 200 7.27 -20.46 8.32
N ASN A 201 6.61 -20.86 7.23
CA ASN A 201 6.00 -19.90 6.30
C ASN A 201 4.92 -19.06 6.98
N LEU A 202 4.05 -19.68 7.79
CA LEU A 202 3.00 -18.97 8.52
C LEU A 202 3.58 -17.94 9.51
N VAL A 203 4.57 -18.34 10.31
CA VAL A 203 5.22 -17.44 11.28
C VAL A 203 5.97 -16.34 10.54
N SER A 204 6.69 -16.67 9.46
CA SER A 204 7.40 -15.70 8.63
C SER A 204 6.46 -14.67 8.03
N SER A 205 5.28 -15.08 7.57
CA SER A 205 4.24 -14.16 7.07
C SER A 205 3.81 -13.14 8.10
N VAL A 206 3.60 -13.56 9.35
CA VAL A 206 3.24 -12.65 10.45
C VAL A 206 4.37 -11.68 10.75
N VAL A 207 5.60 -12.20 10.90
CA VAL A 207 6.80 -11.42 11.19
C VAL A 207 7.06 -10.39 10.09
N ILE A 208 7.01 -10.82 8.82
CA ILE A 208 7.21 -9.95 7.66
C ILE A 208 6.16 -8.82 7.63
N SER A 209 4.89 -9.12 7.86
CA SER A 209 3.85 -8.09 7.89
C SER A 209 4.06 -7.08 9.02
N VAL A 210 4.41 -7.55 10.23
CA VAL A 210 4.73 -6.66 11.36
C VAL A 210 5.92 -5.76 11.03
N ASN A 211 7.03 -6.32 10.56
CA ASN A 211 8.23 -5.54 10.21
C ASN A 211 7.99 -4.56 9.07
N THR A 212 7.20 -4.97 8.08
CA THR A 212 6.85 -4.12 6.93
C THR A 212 6.02 -2.91 7.38
N VAL A 213 5.11 -3.07 8.36
CA VAL A 213 4.40 -1.92 8.95
C VAL A 213 5.33 -1.08 9.84
N LEU A 214 6.16 -1.72 10.67
CA LEU A 214 7.09 -1.02 11.56
C LEU A 214 8.07 -0.14 10.78
N ILE A 215 8.58 -0.61 9.64
CA ILE A 215 9.52 0.15 8.83
C ILE A 215 8.85 1.28 8.04
N SER A 216 7.54 1.15 7.78
CA SER A 216 6.75 2.14 7.05
C SER A 216 6.03 3.15 7.96
N LEU A 217 6.21 3.07 9.28
CA LEU A 217 5.62 4.04 10.23
C LEU A 217 5.83 5.52 9.85
N PRO A 218 7.02 5.95 9.37
CA PRO A 218 7.20 7.34 8.95
C PRO A 218 6.22 7.74 7.85
N MET A 219 5.93 6.83 6.91
CA MET A 219 5.05 7.05 5.76
C MET A 219 3.59 7.24 6.18
N LEU A 220 3.18 6.63 7.30
CA LEU A 220 1.82 6.74 7.81
C LEU A 220 1.52 8.16 8.33
N VAL A 221 2.53 8.87 8.81
CA VAL A 221 2.40 10.28 9.23
C VAL A 221 2.48 11.19 7.99
N PRO A 222 1.64 12.23 7.88
CA PRO A 222 1.75 13.22 6.80
C PRO A 222 3.13 13.89 6.79
N LYS A 223 3.71 14.14 5.60
CA LYS A 223 5.08 14.66 5.46
C LYS A 223 5.38 15.84 6.38
N ARG A 224 4.42 16.77 6.49
CA ARG A 224 4.51 18.01 7.28
C ARG A 224 4.60 17.81 8.80
N PHE A 225 4.22 16.65 9.31
CA PHE A 225 4.24 16.33 10.75
C PHE A 225 5.31 15.30 11.12
N ARG A 226 6.13 14.87 10.15
CA ARG A 226 7.19 13.91 10.43
C ARG A 226 8.31 14.58 11.18
N ASN A 227 8.83 13.86 12.17
CA ASN A 227 10.09 14.18 12.82
C ASN A 227 11.11 13.08 12.54
N ASP A 228 12.39 13.45 12.59
CA ASP A 228 13.49 12.50 12.41
C ASP A 228 13.46 11.41 13.48
N THR A 229 12.94 11.71 14.68
CA THR A 229 12.79 10.76 15.77
C THR A 229 11.93 9.55 15.41
N LEU A 230 10.83 9.73 14.67
CA LEU A 230 9.99 8.61 14.21
C LEU A 230 10.75 7.72 13.22
N SER A 231 11.50 8.34 12.30
CA SER A 231 12.31 7.64 11.31
C SER A 231 13.43 6.83 11.97
N TYR A 232 14.19 7.44 12.89
CA TYR A 232 15.25 6.74 13.62
C TYR A 232 14.69 5.69 14.59
N GLY A 233 13.54 5.96 15.22
CA GLY A 233 12.87 4.99 16.08
C GLY A 233 12.40 3.76 15.32
N SER A 234 11.74 3.95 14.17
CA SER A 234 11.36 2.87 13.25
C SER A 234 12.58 2.08 12.79
N LEU A 235 13.66 2.78 12.39
CA LEU A 235 14.91 2.16 11.98
C LEU A 235 15.55 1.32 13.08
N GLY A 236 15.63 1.85 14.31
CA GLY A 236 16.20 1.14 15.46
C GLY A 236 15.38 -0.09 15.84
N ILE A 237 14.05 0.01 15.78
CA ILE A 237 13.17 -1.14 16.01
C ILE A 237 13.43 -2.22 14.95
N VAL A 238 13.43 -1.86 13.67
CA VAL A 238 13.52 -2.82 12.56
C VAL A 238 14.92 -3.39 12.35
N LEU A 239 15.98 -2.62 12.55
CA LEU A 239 17.36 -3.10 12.33
C LEU A 239 18.02 -3.67 13.56
N VAL A 240 17.46 -3.47 14.76
CA VAL A 240 18.07 -3.93 16.00
C VAL A 240 17.10 -4.78 16.81
N ALA A 241 15.97 -4.23 17.23
CA ALA A 241 15.09 -4.93 18.17
C ALA A 241 14.44 -6.18 17.56
N THR A 242 13.86 -6.06 16.36
CA THR A 242 13.19 -7.16 15.66
C THR A 242 14.15 -8.28 15.23
N PRO A 243 15.32 -8.03 14.59
CA PRO A 243 16.23 -9.11 14.22
C PRO A 243 16.81 -9.84 15.43
N ILE A 244 17.02 -9.14 16.57
CA ILE A 244 17.41 -9.82 17.82
C ILE A 244 16.30 -10.74 18.30
N GLY A 245 15.05 -10.26 18.37
CA GLY A 245 13.91 -11.07 18.79
C GLY A 245 13.69 -12.29 17.89
N GLU A 246 13.63 -12.06 16.59
CA GLU A 246 13.48 -13.11 15.57
C GLU A 246 14.65 -14.09 15.56
N GLY A 247 15.88 -13.59 15.63
CA GLY A 247 17.08 -14.42 15.64
C GLY A 247 17.10 -15.40 16.82
N ASN A 248 16.67 -14.94 18.01
CA ASN A 248 16.50 -15.82 19.18
C ASN A 248 15.41 -16.88 18.96
N ILE A 249 14.25 -16.48 18.41
CA ILE A 249 13.15 -17.41 18.14
C ILE A 249 13.57 -18.46 17.11
N PHE A 250 14.17 -18.04 15.99
CA PHE A 250 14.61 -18.94 14.92
C PHE A 250 15.78 -19.83 15.36
N SER A 251 16.74 -19.31 16.12
CA SER A 251 17.85 -20.10 16.68
C SER A 251 17.32 -21.20 17.60
N ALA A 252 16.41 -20.87 18.52
CA ALA A 252 15.79 -21.83 19.41
C ALA A 252 14.96 -22.87 18.63
N TRP A 253 14.14 -22.41 17.68
CA TRP A 253 13.22 -23.28 16.95
C TRP A 253 13.93 -24.24 15.99
N LEU A 254 14.94 -23.75 15.26
CA LEU A 254 15.72 -24.56 14.31
C LEU A 254 16.89 -25.29 14.99
N SER A 255 17.12 -25.04 16.29
CA SER A 255 18.29 -25.55 17.03
C SER A 255 19.62 -25.20 16.35
N LEU A 256 19.68 -24.00 15.75
CA LEU A 256 20.87 -23.49 15.06
C LEU A 256 21.64 -22.54 15.99
N PRO A 257 22.97 -22.42 15.84
CA PRO A 257 23.76 -21.46 16.63
C PRO A 257 23.24 -20.04 16.44
N LEU A 258 23.11 -19.28 17.53
CA LEU A 258 22.49 -17.95 17.52
C LEU A 258 23.22 -16.96 16.61
N LEU A 259 24.55 -16.95 16.63
CA LEU A 259 25.36 -15.97 15.89
C LEU A 259 25.13 -15.99 14.37
N PRO A 260 25.24 -17.12 13.65
CA PRO A 260 24.95 -17.16 12.22
C PRO A 260 23.48 -16.86 11.88
N VAL A 261 22.54 -17.31 12.72
CA VAL A 261 21.11 -16.99 12.53
C VAL A 261 20.90 -15.48 12.62
N LEU A 262 21.42 -14.85 13.69
CA LEU A 262 21.31 -13.41 13.89
C LEU A 262 21.95 -12.62 12.75
N LEU A 263 23.12 -13.04 12.26
CA LEU A 263 23.79 -12.40 11.13
C LEU A 263 22.91 -12.44 9.87
N VAL A 264 22.36 -13.61 9.52
CA VAL A 264 21.48 -13.76 8.36
C VAL A 264 20.20 -12.94 8.53
N THR A 265 19.61 -12.94 9.72
CA THR A 265 18.42 -12.15 10.03
C THR A 265 18.71 -10.65 9.88
N VAL A 266 19.80 -10.14 10.43
CA VAL A 266 20.18 -8.72 10.28
C VAL A 266 20.39 -8.35 8.82
N ILE A 267 21.10 -9.17 8.03
CA ILE A 267 21.29 -8.93 6.60
C ILE A 267 19.93 -8.88 5.88
N ALA A 268 19.03 -9.81 6.18
CA ALA A 268 17.69 -9.84 5.60
C ALA A 268 16.89 -8.57 5.94
N HIS A 269 16.95 -8.10 7.20
CA HIS A 269 16.29 -6.85 7.62
C HIS A 269 16.87 -5.62 6.94
N VAL A 270 18.19 -5.53 6.77
CA VAL A 270 18.83 -4.43 6.02
C VAL A 270 18.37 -4.43 4.56
N VAL A 271 18.43 -5.58 3.88
CA VAL A 271 18.04 -5.68 2.47
C VAL A 271 16.56 -5.40 2.29
N ALA A 272 15.69 -6.06 3.06
CA ALA A 272 14.25 -5.84 3.00
C ALA A 272 13.91 -4.39 3.34
N GLY A 273 14.59 -3.81 4.33
CA GLY A 273 14.34 -2.45 4.74
C GLY A 273 14.70 -1.41 3.69
N LEU A 274 15.86 -1.58 3.04
CA LEU A 274 16.25 -0.74 1.90
C LEU A 274 15.25 -0.86 0.74
N VAL A 275 14.78 -2.06 0.42
CA VAL A 275 13.78 -2.27 -0.63
C VAL A 275 12.46 -1.60 -0.28
N ILE A 276 11.92 -1.84 0.92
CA ILE A 276 10.65 -1.26 1.35
C ILE A 276 10.74 0.26 1.36
N TRP A 277 11.80 0.84 1.92
CA TRP A 277 11.98 2.28 1.89
C TRP A 277 12.11 2.83 0.48
N LEU A 278 12.93 2.22 -0.39
CA LEU A 278 13.04 2.67 -1.78
C LEU A 278 11.67 2.70 -2.46
N ILE A 279 10.88 1.63 -2.33
CA ILE A 279 9.52 1.57 -2.88
C ILE A 279 8.64 2.64 -2.26
N MET A 280 8.57 2.72 -0.93
CA MET A 280 7.68 3.64 -0.23
C MET A 280 8.03 5.11 -0.48
N PHE A 281 9.32 5.48 -0.52
CA PHE A 281 9.76 6.83 -0.87
C PHE A 281 9.43 7.16 -2.32
N LEU A 282 9.65 6.25 -3.27
CA LEU A 282 9.28 6.48 -4.68
C LEU A 282 7.77 6.66 -4.84
N LEU A 283 6.97 5.87 -4.13
CA LEU A 283 5.52 6.00 -4.11
C LEU A 283 5.07 7.32 -3.51
N GLU A 284 5.68 7.69 -2.39
CA GLU A 284 5.40 8.94 -1.74
C GLU A 284 5.75 10.16 -2.63
N GLU A 285 6.94 10.18 -3.24
CA GLU A 285 7.36 11.24 -4.15
C GLU A 285 6.49 11.30 -5.40
N ALA A 286 5.99 10.16 -5.87
CA ALA A 286 5.00 10.11 -6.94
C ALA A 286 3.60 10.60 -6.50
N GLY A 287 3.41 10.96 -5.22
CA GLY A 287 2.13 11.43 -4.69
C GLY A 287 1.12 10.30 -4.46
N ALA A 288 1.60 9.05 -4.32
CA ALA A 288 0.77 7.86 -4.22
C ALA A 288 0.12 7.67 -2.84
N PHE A 289 0.50 8.45 -1.83
CA PHE A 289 -0.19 8.44 -0.54
C PHE A 289 -1.09 9.66 -0.40
N ARG A 290 -2.29 9.44 0.16
CA ARG A 290 -3.27 10.53 0.36
C ARG A 290 -2.77 11.49 1.45
N GLU A 291 -2.66 12.78 1.14
CA GLU A 291 -2.38 13.83 2.12
C GLU A 291 -3.69 14.37 2.74
N PRO A 292 -3.71 14.78 4.02
CA PRO A 292 -4.89 15.40 4.64
C PRO A 292 -5.24 16.72 3.95
N SER A 293 -6.52 16.85 3.58
CA SER A 293 -7.08 18.07 2.99
C SER A 293 -6.82 19.28 3.89
N SER A 294 -6.63 20.45 3.26
CA SER A 294 -6.43 21.72 3.95
C SER A 294 -7.58 22.06 4.91
N THR A 295 -8.80 21.61 4.61
CA THR A 295 -10.00 21.79 5.43
C THR A 295 -9.94 21.01 6.75
N ALA A 296 -9.48 19.75 6.72
CA ALA A 296 -9.31 18.95 7.93
C ALA A 296 -8.17 19.45 8.82
N LEU A 297 -7.18 20.12 8.22
CA LEU A 297 -6.11 20.80 8.95
C LEU A 297 -6.64 22.04 9.68
N ALA A 298 -7.45 22.85 8.99
CA ALA A 298 -8.05 24.05 9.58
C ALA A 298 -8.94 23.72 10.79
N SER A 299 -9.74 22.65 10.72
CA SER A 299 -10.57 22.22 11.85
C SER A 299 -9.76 21.70 13.04
N THR A 300 -8.62 21.04 12.79
CA THR A 300 -7.73 20.57 13.87
C THR A 300 -7.10 21.75 14.61
N ILE A 301 -6.58 22.74 13.86
CA ILE A 301 -5.98 23.95 14.43
C ILE A 301 -7.01 24.75 15.24
N ALA A 302 -8.24 24.87 14.73
CA ALA A 302 -9.31 25.57 15.42
C ALA A 302 -9.68 24.92 16.77
N ASN A 303 -9.67 23.59 16.85
CA ASN A 303 -9.95 22.87 18.09
C ASN A 303 -8.80 23.01 19.11
N ASP A 304 -7.55 22.93 18.68
CA ASP A 304 -6.40 23.11 19.57
C ASP A 304 -6.37 24.52 20.17
N GLN A 305 -6.74 25.55 19.40
CA GLN A 305 -6.85 26.93 19.92
C GLN A 305 -7.98 27.10 20.95
N LEU A 306 -9.09 26.37 20.80
CA LEU A 306 -10.18 26.41 21.77
C LEU A 306 -9.79 25.73 23.09
N ASP A 307 -9.03 24.63 23.03
CA ASP A 307 -8.54 23.93 24.22
C ASP A 307 -7.47 24.74 24.97
N GLU A 308 -6.66 25.56 24.31
CA GLU A 308 -5.73 26.49 24.97
C GLU A 308 -6.43 27.68 25.65
N MET A 309 -7.65 28.01 25.24
CA MET A 309 -8.43 29.11 25.80
C MET A 309 -9.32 28.70 26.99
N ALA A 310 -9.46 27.40 27.26
CA ALA A 310 -10.32 26.83 28.31
C ALA A 310 -9.55 26.48 29.58
#